data_AF-M1Z577-F1
#
_entry.id   AF-M1Z577-F1
#
_cell.length_a   1.000
_cell.length_b   1.000
_cell.length_c   1.000
_cell.angle_alpha   90.00
_cell.angle_beta   90.00
_cell.angle_gamma   90.00
#
_symmetry.space_group_name_H-M   'P 1'
#
loop_
_entity.id
_entity.type
_entity.pdbx_description
1 polymer ?
#
loop_
_entity_poly.entity_id
_entity_poly.type
_entity_poly.pdbx_seq_one_letter_code
_entity_poly.pdbx_strand_id
1 'polypeptide(L)'
;MDKDKFIEMVGKVAIEYYSEYNILPSLVVSQAILESGWGVKHIENNIFGIKAGPSWPGKVALRRTTEWDGTRYVVKVDKFRAYDSMEDSIKDYLKLIGGSKRYEKVKKAKDYKEAARLIYEAGYATDPKYVDKLINIIESNKLYEYDKRAEPISSWAVEAWEWGKSEGITDGRKPKTYATREQVVTMLYRIVKKITNFK
;
A
#
# COMPACT_ATOMS: atom_id res chain seq x y z
N MET A 1 9.12 -15.98 0.98
CA MET A 1 9.50 -14.68 0.41
C MET A 1 10.32 -13.92 1.45
N ASP A 2 11.36 -13.20 1.04
CA ASP A 2 12.12 -12.34 1.97
C ASP A 2 11.33 -11.05 2.31
N LYS A 3 11.64 -10.42 3.45
CA LYS A 3 10.93 -9.23 3.95
C LYS A 3 10.95 -8.05 2.97
N ASP A 4 12.08 -7.79 2.33
CA ASP A 4 12.21 -6.66 1.41
C ASP A 4 11.37 -6.89 0.16
N LYS A 5 11.36 -8.13 -0.35
CA LYS A 5 10.50 -8.54 -1.48
C LYS A 5 9.02 -8.42 -1.13
N PHE A 6 8.63 -8.76 0.10
CA PHE A 6 7.25 -8.59 0.54
C PHE A 6 6.86 -7.10 0.60
N ILE A 7 7.69 -6.25 1.21
CA ILE A 7 7.48 -4.80 1.25
C ILE A 7 7.35 -4.24 -0.17
N GLU A 8 8.26 -4.64 -1.07
CA GLU A 8 8.25 -4.17 -2.46
C GLU A 8 6.97 -4.58 -3.20
N MET A 9 6.55 -5.84 -3.06
CA MET A 9 5.33 -6.36 -3.66
C MET A 9 4.10 -5.58 -3.19
N VAL A 10 3.91 -5.44 -1.87
CA VAL A 10 2.75 -4.72 -1.32
C VAL A 10 2.80 -3.25 -1.71
N GLY A 11 3.97 -2.63 -1.57
CA GLY A 11 4.15 -1.21 -1.86
C GLY A 11 3.93 -0.87 -3.34
N LYS A 12 4.31 -1.74 -4.27
CA LYS A 12 4.05 -1.57 -5.70
C LYS A 12 2.56 -1.52 -6.00
N VAL A 13 1.79 -2.49 -5.50
CA VAL A 13 0.33 -2.53 -5.71
C VAL A 13 -0.34 -1.34 -5.01
N ALA A 14 0.11 -0.98 -3.81
CA ALA A 14 -0.46 0.15 -3.09
C ALA A 14 -0.22 1.51 -3.80
N ILE A 15 0.94 1.71 -4.41
CA ILE A 15 1.23 2.88 -5.26
C ILE A 15 0.31 2.89 -6.49
N GLU A 16 0.20 1.75 -7.19
CA GLU A 16 -0.60 1.62 -8.42
C GLU A 16 -2.07 2.02 -8.21
N TYR A 17 -2.63 1.67 -7.05
CA TYR A 17 -4.03 1.93 -6.72
C TYR A 17 -4.25 3.19 -5.86
N TYR A 18 -3.19 3.97 -5.58
CA TYR A 18 -3.30 5.17 -4.76
C TYR A 18 -4.25 6.20 -5.37
N SER A 19 -4.21 6.41 -6.68
CA SER A 19 -5.10 7.35 -7.37
C SER A 19 -6.57 6.96 -7.32
N GLU A 20 -6.88 5.66 -7.17
CA GLU A 20 -8.26 5.17 -7.11
C GLU A 20 -8.83 5.26 -5.69
N TYR A 21 -8.06 4.83 -4.69
CA TYR A 21 -8.57 4.66 -3.33
C TYR A 21 -8.09 5.72 -2.34
N ASN A 22 -7.04 6.47 -2.67
CA ASN A 22 -6.41 7.48 -1.83
C ASN A 22 -6.04 6.97 -0.42
N ILE A 23 -5.60 5.72 -0.32
CA ILE A 23 -5.10 5.12 0.91
C ILE A 23 -3.57 5.13 0.86
N LEU A 24 -2.94 5.81 1.83
CA LEU A 24 -1.48 5.94 1.87
C LEU A 24 -0.78 4.57 1.77
N PRO A 25 0.12 4.35 0.79
CA PRO A 25 0.84 3.10 0.63
C PRO A 25 1.56 2.61 1.89
N SER A 26 2.13 3.52 2.67
CA SER A 26 2.79 3.18 3.95
C SER A 26 1.84 2.52 4.94
N LEU A 27 0.57 2.96 4.98
CA LEU A 27 -0.47 2.34 5.79
C LEU A 27 -0.77 0.92 5.30
N VAL A 28 -0.94 0.74 3.99
CA VAL A 28 -1.24 -0.57 3.39
C VAL A 28 -0.12 -1.58 3.68
N VAL A 29 1.14 -1.17 3.47
CA VAL A 29 2.30 -2.04 3.70
C VAL A 29 2.47 -2.37 5.18
N SER A 30 2.31 -1.39 6.07
CA SER A 30 2.45 -1.63 7.53
C SER A 30 1.36 -2.55 8.07
N GLN A 31 0.12 -2.42 7.60
CA GLN A 31 -0.95 -3.35 7.94
C GLN A 31 -0.67 -4.74 7.38
N ALA A 32 -0.27 -4.87 6.12
CA ALA A 32 0.10 -6.17 5.56
C ALA A 32 1.21 -6.85 6.37
N ILE A 33 2.24 -6.12 6.79
CA ILE A 33 3.31 -6.64 7.66
C ILE A 33 2.74 -7.11 9.00
N LEU A 34 1.92 -6.28 9.65
CA LEU A 34 1.39 -6.56 10.98
C LEU A 34 0.46 -7.78 10.97
N GLU A 35 -0.47 -7.83 10.02
CA GLU A 35 -1.51 -8.86 9.94
C GLU A 35 -0.95 -10.22 9.52
N SER A 36 -0.02 -10.22 8.55
CA SER A 36 0.55 -11.47 8.02
C SER A 36 1.89 -11.86 8.62
N GLY A 37 2.47 -11.06 9.51
CA GLY A 37 3.83 -11.27 9.99
C GLY A 37 4.82 -11.37 8.83
N TRP A 38 4.88 -10.32 7.99
CA TRP A 38 5.76 -10.25 6.81
C TRP A 38 5.42 -11.24 5.69
N GLY A 39 4.14 -11.52 5.48
CA GLY A 39 3.66 -12.44 4.45
C GLY A 39 3.85 -13.92 4.79
N VAL A 40 4.23 -14.25 6.04
CA VAL A 40 4.48 -15.64 6.46
C VAL A 40 3.20 -16.30 7.00
N LYS A 41 2.35 -15.55 7.69
CA LYS A 41 1.15 -16.01 8.37
C LYS A 41 -0.08 -15.56 7.58
N HIS A 42 -0.54 -16.39 6.66
CA HIS A 42 -1.78 -16.15 5.94
C HIS A 42 -2.47 -17.47 5.64
N ILE A 43 -3.74 -17.39 5.24
CA ILE A 43 -4.52 -18.53 4.76
C ILE A 43 -4.91 -18.23 3.31
N GLU A 44 -4.61 -19.14 2.38
CA GLU A 44 -4.98 -18.99 0.95
C GLU A 44 -4.71 -17.57 0.40
N ASN A 45 -3.46 -17.11 0.54
CA ASN A 45 -2.98 -15.77 0.14
C ASN A 45 -3.66 -14.55 0.79
N ASN A 46 -4.56 -14.74 1.77
CA ASN A 46 -5.22 -13.66 2.50
C ASN A 46 -4.31 -13.05 3.57
N ILE A 47 -3.45 -12.10 3.16
CA ILE A 47 -2.45 -11.47 4.03
C ILE A 47 -3.03 -10.40 4.98
N PHE A 48 -4.31 -10.06 4.85
CA PHE A 48 -5.02 -9.11 5.72
C PHE A 48 -6.04 -9.78 6.65
N GLY A 49 -6.21 -11.10 6.57
CA GLY A 49 -7.16 -11.84 7.39
C GLY A 49 -8.63 -11.45 7.16
N ILE A 50 -9.00 -11.03 5.95
CA ILE A 50 -10.35 -10.53 5.65
C ILE A 50 -11.36 -11.69 5.75
N LYS A 51 -12.35 -11.57 6.64
CA LYS A 51 -13.45 -12.55 6.76
C LYS A 51 -14.33 -12.54 5.49
N ALA A 52 -14.80 -13.71 5.09
CA ALA A 52 -15.77 -13.88 4.01
C ALA A 52 -17.18 -13.64 4.56
N GLY A 53 -17.69 -12.42 4.35
CA GLY A 53 -19.08 -12.07 4.67
C GLY A 53 -20.07 -12.62 3.63
N PRO A 54 -21.39 -12.47 3.87
CA PRO A 54 -22.43 -12.99 2.96
C PRO A 54 -22.35 -12.47 1.53
N SER A 55 -21.80 -11.28 1.33
CA SER A 55 -21.65 -10.64 0.02
C SER A 55 -20.37 -11.03 -0.72
N TRP A 56 -19.53 -11.91 -0.18
CA TRP A 56 -18.29 -12.33 -0.83
C TRP A 56 -18.57 -13.40 -1.90
N PRO A 57 -18.35 -13.13 -3.19
CA PRO A 57 -18.65 -14.08 -4.27
C PRO A 57 -17.48 -15.03 -4.58
N GLY A 58 -16.30 -14.80 -3.97
CA GLY A 58 -15.06 -15.50 -4.31
C GLY A 58 -14.82 -16.76 -3.47
N LYS A 59 -13.60 -17.31 -3.62
CA LYS A 59 -13.16 -18.50 -2.88
C LYS A 59 -13.15 -18.24 -1.38
N VAL A 60 -13.42 -19.28 -0.59
CA VAL A 60 -13.47 -19.21 0.87
C VAL A 60 -12.55 -20.27 1.46
N ALA A 61 -11.74 -19.87 2.43
CA ALA A 61 -10.98 -20.78 3.28
C ALA A 61 -11.62 -20.88 4.66
N LEU A 62 -11.67 -22.10 5.21
CA LEU A 62 -12.19 -22.36 6.55
C LEU A 62 -11.02 -22.50 7.53
N ARG A 63 -11.08 -21.76 8.64
CA ARG A 63 -10.10 -21.91 9.72
C ARG A 63 -10.80 -22.19 11.03
N ARG A 64 -10.38 -23.25 11.71
CA ARG A 64 -10.74 -23.46 13.11
C ARG A 64 -10.00 -22.43 13.96
N THR A 65 -10.76 -21.60 14.65
CA THR A 65 -10.28 -20.61 15.61
C THR A 65 -10.79 -21.01 16.98
N THR A 66 -10.01 -20.71 18.01
CA THR A 66 -10.45 -20.84 19.39
C THR A 66 -10.66 -19.43 19.90
N GLU A 67 -11.93 -19.02 19.99
CA GLU A 67 -12.30 -17.69 20.44
C GLU A 67 -12.74 -17.75 21.90
N TRP A 68 -12.49 -16.68 22.65
CA TRP A 68 -13.09 -16.47 23.97
C TRP A 68 -14.44 -15.78 23.81
N ASP A 69 -15.53 -16.39 24.26
CA ASP A 69 -16.89 -15.82 24.13
C ASP A 69 -17.27 -14.85 25.28
N GLY A 70 -16.33 -14.58 26.18
CA GLY A 70 -16.57 -13.85 27.43
C GLY A 70 -16.57 -14.75 28.66
N THR A 71 -16.80 -16.07 28.49
CA THR A 71 -16.90 -17.04 29.60
C THR A 71 -16.08 -18.31 29.40
N ARG A 72 -15.86 -18.74 28.16
CA ARG A 72 -15.06 -19.94 27.84
C ARG A 72 -14.42 -19.82 26.46
N TYR A 73 -13.40 -20.66 26.25
CA TYR A 73 -12.86 -20.89 24.91
C TYR A 73 -13.80 -21.79 24.12
N VAL A 74 -14.29 -21.29 22.99
CA VAL A 74 -15.13 -22.01 22.03
C VAL A 74 -14.38 -22.16 20.72
N VAL A 75 -14.38 -23.38 20.18
CA VAL A 75 -13.90 -23.63 18.82
C VAL A 75 -14.97 -23.16 17.84
N LYS A 76 -14.64 -22.18 17.02
CA LYS A 76 -15.46 -21.75 15.89
C LYS A 76 -14.74 -22.04 14.59
N VAL A 77 -15.53 -22.19 13.53
CA VAL A 77 -15.01 -22.23 12.17
C VAL A 77 -15.30 -20.87 11.56
N ASP A 78 -14.26 -20.06 11.43
CA ASP A 78 -14.33 -18.79 10.73
C ASP A 78 -14.14 -18.99 9.22
N LYS A 79 -14.87 -18.19 8.44
CA LYS A 79 -14.75 -18.13 6.98
C LYS A 79 -13.89 -16.93 6.61
N PHE A 80 -12.81 -17.16 5.87
CA PHE A 80 -11.94 -16.13 5.33
C PHE A 80 -12.04 -16.10 3.82
N ARG A 81 -11.87 -14.92 3.22
CA ARG A 81 -11.68 -14.80 1.78
C ARG A 81 -10.41 -15.56 1.39
N ALA A 82 -10.40 -16.19 0.22
CA ALA A 82 -9.26 -16.87 -0.36
C ALA A 82 -8.97 -16.29 -1.74
N TYR A 83 -7.69 -16.21 -2.10
CA TYR A 83 -7.23 -15.50 -3.29
C TYR A 83 -6.24 -16.34 -4.09
N ASP A 84 -6.21 -16.11 -5.40
CA ASP A 84 -5.26 -16.79 -6.30
C ASP A 84 -3.82 -16.29 -6.09
N SER A 85 -3.66 -15.05 -5.64
CA SER A 85 -2.36 -14.43 -5.32
C SER A 85 -2.44 -13.49 -4.12
N MET A 86 -1.28 -13.13 -3.54
CA MET A 86 -1.21 -12.10 -2.48
C MET A 86 -1.60 -10.72 -3.04
N GLU A 87 -1.27 -10.46 -4.29
CA GLU A 87 -1.65 -9.26 -5.03
C GLU A 87 -3.17 -9.10 -5.11
N ASP A 88 -3.91 -10.18 -5.35
CA ASP A 88 -5.38 -10.16 -5.34
C ASP A 88 -5.93 -9.84 -3.94
N SER A 89 -5.28 -10.33 -2.88
CA SER A 89 -5.63 -9.95 -1.50
C SER A 89 -5.39 -8.46 -1.24
N ILE A 90 -4.30 -7.88 -1.75
CA ILE A 90 -4.01 -6.43 -1.62
C ILE A 90 -5.03 -5.59 -2.37
N LYS A 91 -5.39 -5.97 -3.60
CA LYS A 91 -6.40 -5.28 -4.40
C LYS A 91 -7.77 -5.29 -3.73
N ASP A 92 -8.19 -6.45 -3.22
CA ASP A 92 -9.46 -6.59 -2.50
C ASP A 92 -9.46 -5.81 -1.18
N TYR A 93 -8.33 -5.81 -0.45
CA TYR A 93 -8.14 -4.98 0.73
C TYR A 93 -8.31 -3.48 0.42
N LEU A 94 -7.62 -2.98 -0.60
CA LEU A 94 -7.69 -1.59 -1.03
C LEU A 94 -9.10 -1.19 -1.45
N LYS A 95 -9.80 -2.06 -2.20
CA LYS A 95 -11.21 -1.88 -2.55
C LYS A 95 -12.12 -1.82 -1.32
N LEU A 96 -11.90 -2.70 -0.34
CA LEU A 96 -12.69 -2.75 0.89
C LEU A 96 -12.52 -1.48 1.72
N ILE A 97 -11.28 -1.02 1.89
CA ILE A 97 -10.99 0.19 2.67
C ILE A 97 -11.40 1.45 1.89
N GLY A 98 -10.93 1.59 0.65
CA GLY A 98 -11.15 2.77 -0.19
C GLY A 98 -12.60 2.95 -0.65
N GLY A 99 -13.36 1.86 -0.76
CA GLY A 99 -14.77 1.87 -1.17
C GLY A 99 -15.78 2.00 -0.02
N SER A 100 -15.33 1.98 1.24
CA SER A 100 -16.23 1.98 2.39
C SER A 100 -16.37 3.36 3.03
N LYS A 101 -17.63 3.79 3.23
CA LYS A 101 -17.96 5.04 3.95
C LYS A 101 -17.32 5.10 5.35
N ARG A 102 -17.10 3.93 5.96
CA ARG A 102 -16.45 3.77 7.27
C ARG A 102 -15.05 4.38 7.32
N TYR A 103 -14.29 4.30 6.23
CA TYR A 103 -12.89 4.73 6.17
C TYR A 103 -12.69 6.03 5.38
N GLU A 104 -13.74 6.81 5.13
CA GLU A 104 -13.66 8.06 4.36
C GLU A 104 -12.72 9.10 4.95
N LYS A 105 -12.55 9.11 6.28
CA LYS A 105 -11.56 9.99 6.92
C LYS A 105 -10.13 9.53 6.64
N VAL A 106 -9.88 8.22 6.60
CA VAL A 106 -8.56 7.64 6.30
C VAL A 106 -8.07 8.11 4.92
N LYS A 107 -8.99 8.17 3.94
CA LYS A 107 -8.73 8.68 2.59
C LYS A 107 -8.35 10.16 2.54
N LYS A 108 -8.53 10.92 3.63
CA LYS A 108 -8.21 12.36 3.72
C LYS A 108 -7.00 12.62 4.60
N ALA A 109 -6.39 11.58 5.16
CA ALA A 109 -5.23 11.70 6.01
C ALA A 109 -4.06 12.34 5.23
N LYS A 110 -3.39 13.29 5.86
CA LYS A 110 -2.25 14.01 5.24
C LYS A 110 -0.93 13.27 5.40
N ASP A 111 -0.84 12.44 6.43
CA ASP A 111 0.31 11.63 6.72
C ASP A 111 -0.10 10.29 7.34
N TYR A 112 0.86 9.38 7.45
CA TYR A 112 0.64 8.04 7.96
C TYR A 112 0.28 7.99 9.45
N LYS A 113 0.64 8.99 10.25
CA LYS A 113 0.29 9.04 11.68
C LYS A 113 -1.20 9.36 11.81
N GLU A 114 -1.68 10.34 11.05
CA GLU A 114 -3.10 10.64 10.94
C GLU A 114 -3.87 9.45 10.38
N ALA A 115 -3.35 8.80 9.32
CA ALA A 115 -4.01 7.64 8.72
C ALA A 115 -4.13 6.46 9.69
N ALA A 116 -3.06 6.15 10.45
CA ALA A 116 -3.05 5.10 11.46
C ALA A 116 -4.06 5.37 12.59
N ARG A 117 -4.15 6.63 13.06
CA ARG A 117 -5.16 7.03 14.04
C ARG A 117 -6.58 6.90 13.48
N LEU A 118 -6.82 7.41 12.27
CA LEU A 118 -8.16 7.42 11.66
C LEU A 118 -8.66 6.02 11.33
N ILE A 119 -7.80 5.10 10.91
CA ILE A 119 -8.22 3.71 10.64
C ILE A 119 -8.55 2.96 11.94
N TYR A 120 -7.84 3.25 13.03
CA TYR A 120 -8.16 2.75 14.36
C TYR A 120 -9.49 3.32 14.88
N GLU A 121 -9.71 4.64 14.76
CA GLU A 121 -10.98 5.29 15.15
C GLU A 121 -12.17 4.81 14.33
N ALA A 122 -11.94 4.45 13.07
CA ALA A 122 -12.93 3.78 12.24
C ALA A 122 -13.25 2.36 12.75
N GLY A 123 -12.46 1.81 13.67
CA GLY A 123 -12.65 0.52 14.34
C GLY A 123 -12.05 -0.66 13.57
N TYR A 124 -11.00 -0.43 12.78
CA TYR A 124 -10.33 -1.52 12.04
C TYR A 124 -9.76 -2.58 13.00
N ALA A 125 -9.20 -2.14 14.13
CA ALA A 125 -8.66 -3.00 15.18
C ALA A 125 -9.15 -2.54 16.56
N THR A 126 -9.13 -3.44 17.54
CA THR A 126 -9.51 -3.18 18.93
C THR A 126 -8.32 -3.07 19.88
N ASP A 127 -7.11 -3.44 19.43
CA ASP A 127 -5.90 -3.34 20.23
C ASP A 127 -5.53 -1.85 20.44
N PRO A 128 -5.46 -1.35 21.68
CA PRO A 128 -5.12 0.05 21.95
C PRO A 128 -3.71 0.43 21.48
N LYS A 129 -2.80 -0.54 21.28
CA LYS A 129 -1.44 -0.30 20.77
C LYS A 129 -1.35 -0.37 19.24
N TYR A 130 -2.47 -0.54 18.54
CA TYR A 130 -2.49 -0.76 17.10
C TYR A 130 -1.86 0.42 16.33
N VAL A 131 -2.22 1.66 16.70
CA VAL A 131 -1.68 2.88 16.08
C VAL A 131 -0.16 2.94 16.21
N ASP A 132 0.36 2.73 17.43
CA ASP A 132 1.80 2.76 17.70
C ASP A 132 2.55 1.66 16.94
N LYS A 133 1.96 0.46 16.84
CA LYS A 133 2.55 -0.64 16.06
C LYS A 133 2.68 -0.27 14.58
N LEU A 134 1.64 0.31 13.98
CA LEU A 134 1.70 0.74 12.59
C LEU A 134 2.76 1.82 12.39
N ILE A 135 2.77 2.86 13.22
CA ILE A 135 3.77 3.94 13.13
C ILE A 135 5.18 3.38 13.26
N ASN A 136 5.43 2.51 14.24
CA ASN A 136 6.74 1.89 14.43
C ASN A 136 7.19 1.05 13.22
N ILE A 137 6.28 0.30 12.61
CA ILE A 137 6.57 -0.46 11.37
C ILE A 137 6.90 0.50 10.23
N ILE A 138 6.14 1.58 10.07
CA ILE A 138 6.35 2.58 9.00
C ILE A 138 7.71 3.24 9.14
N GLU A 139 8.07 3.72 10.34
CA GLU A 139 9.33 4.42 10.58
C GLU A 139 10.53 3.48 10.44
N SER A 140 10.48 2.30 11.06
CA SER A 140 11.60 1.34 11.06
C SER A 140 11.96 0.83 9.67
N ASN A 141 10.98 0.80 8.76
CA ASN A 141 11.15 0.33 7.38
C ASN A 141 11.09 1.47 6.35
N LYS A 142 11.04 2.73 6.80
CA LYS A 142 10.94 3.93 5.95
C LYS A 142 9.81 3.84 4.92
N LEU A 143 8.66 3.27 5.32
CA LEU A 143 7.54 3.03 4.40
C LEU A 143 6.90 4.33 3.89
N TYR A 144 7.10 5.46 4.58
CA TYR A 144 6.70 6.78 4.12
C TYR A 144 7.31 7.18 2.77
N GLU A 145 8.40 6.53 2.33
CA GLU A 145 8.96 6.71 0.99
C GLU A 145 8.05 6.15 -0.12
N TYR A 146 7.11 5.26 0.20
CA TYR A 146 6.09 4.82 -0.76
C TYR A 146 4.99 5.86 -0.94
N ASP A 147 4.64 6.62 0.10
CA ASP A 147 3.66 7.71 0.02
C ASP A 147 4.13 8.79 -0.95
N LYS A 148 5.40 9.22 -0.80
CA LYS A 148 6.05 10.18 -1.71
C LYS A 148 6.09 9.70 -3.17
N ARG A 149 6.21 8.38 -3.39
CA ARG A 149 6.21 7.79 -4.73
C ARG A 149 4.82 7.73 -5.35
N ALA A 150 3.78 7.69 -4.53
CA ALA A 150 2.40 7.67 -4.97
C ALA A 150 1.81 9.07 -5.20
N GLU A 151 2.44 10.12 -4.64
CA GLU A 151 2.00 11.49 -4.87
C GLU A 151 1.92 11.81 -6.38
N PRO A 152 0.77 12.31 -6.86
CA PRO A 152 0.64 12.69 -8.25
C PRO A 152 1.59 13.84 -8.58
N ILE A 153 1.96 13.92 -9.86
CA ILE A 153 2.72 15.04 -10.39
C ILE A 153 1.94 16.32 -10.13
N SER A 154 2.62 17.37 -9.67
CA SER A 154 1.98 18.67 -9.47
C SER A 154 1.38 19.14 -10.79
N SER A 155 0.15 19.66 -10.76
CA SER A 155 -0.58 20.11 -11.96
C SER A 155 0.26 21.01 -12.88
N TRP A 156 1.00 21.96 -12.30
CA TRP A 156 1.89 22.87 -13.04
C TRP A 156 3.07 22.17 -13.74
N ALA A 157 3.46 20.98 -13.29
CA ALA A 157 4.59 20.22 -13.81
C ALA A 157 4.18 19.07 -14.74
N VAL A 158 2.87 18.76 -14.85
CA VAL A 158 2.38 17.63 -15.65
C VAL A 158 2.80 17.75 -17.11
N GLU A 159 2.60 18.92 -17.71
CA GLU A 159 2.95 19.15 -19.11
C GLU A 159 4.45 18.97 -19.36
N ALA A 160 5.29 19.63 -18.55
CA ALA A 160 6.74 19.50 -18.65
C ALA A 160 7.23 18.06 -18.41
N TRP A 161 6.57 17.33 -17.52
CA TRP A 161 6.91 15.93 -17.24
C TRP A 161 6.58 15.00 -18.40
N GLU A 162 5.37 15.12 -18.96
CA GLU A 162 4.94 14.33 -20.11
C GLU A 162 5.78 14.64 -21.35
N TRP A 163 6.11 15.91 -21.59
CA TRP A 163 7.07 16.30 -22.61
C TRP A 163 8.45 15.69 -22.38
N GLY A 164 8.98 15.77 -21.15
CA GLY A 164 10.29 15.19 -20.80
C GLY A 164 10.33 13.68 -21.03
N LYS A 165 9.21 12.98 -20.81
CA LYS A 165 9.05 11.56 -21.13
C LYS A 165 8.98 11.31 -22.63
N SER A 166 8.15 12.05 -23.38
CA SER A 166 7.99 11.86 -24.83
C SER A 166 9.29 12.12 -25.58
N GLU A 167 10.09 13.06 -25.09
CA GLU A 167 11.42 13.34 -25.62
C GLU A 167 12.48 12.33 -25.16
N GLY A 168 12.18 11.43 -24.23
CA GLY A 168 13.15 10.48 -23.66
C GLY A 168 14.23 11.16 -22.80
N ILE A 169 13.98 12.37 -22.31
CA ILE A 169 14.87 13.11 -21.41
C ILE A 169 14.89 12.43 -20.03
N THR A 170 13.71 12.09 -19.50
CA THR A 170 13.53 11.35 -18.24
C THR A 170 12.93 9.96 -18.50
N ASP A 171 13.12 9.03 -17.57
CA ASP A 171 12.49 7.70 -17.60
C ASP A 171 11.02 7.73 -17.12
N GLY A 172 10.55 8.89 -16.66
CA GLY A 172 9.18 9.08 -16.18
C GLY A 172 8.91 8.49 -14.81
N ARG A 173 9.94 8.05 -14.07
CA ARG A 173 9.78 7.43 -12.75
C ARG A 173 10.00 8.44 -11.63
N LYS A 174 9.29 8.23 -10.52
CA LYS A 174 9.50 8.92 -9.23
C LYS A 174 9.60 10.47 -9.32
N PRO A 175 8.60 11.16 -9.90
CA PRO A 175 8.59 12.61 -10.14
C PRO A 175 8.75 13.49 -8.88
N LYS A 176 8.55 12.91 -7.70
CA LYS A 176 8.55 13.60 -6.40
C LYS A 176 9.74 13.25 -5.50
N THR A 177 10.73 12.53 -6.04
CA THR A 177 11.92 12.11 -5.28
C THR A 177 13.18 12.87 -5.69
N TYR A 178 14.23 12.78 -4.89
CA TYR A 178 15.53 13.36 -5.25
C TYR A 178 16.15 12.68 -6.46
N ALA A 179 16.70 13.49 -7.38
CA ALA A 179 17.52 13.00 -8.48
C ALA A 179 18.99 12.88 -8.04
N THR A 180 19.65 11.79 -8.43
CA THR A 180 21.10 11.65 -8.27
C THR A 180 21.85 12.54 -9.24
N ARG A 181 23.12 12.85 -8.96
CA ARG A 181 23.99 13.60 -9.90
C ARG A 181 24.09 12.91 -11.26
N GLU A 182 24.16 11.58 -11.28
CA GLU A 182 24.19 10.78 -12.51
C GLU A 182 22.91 10.94 -13.34
N GLN A 183 21.74 10.90 -12.69
CA GLN A 183 20.46 11.14 -13.35
C GLN A 183 20.40 12.56 -13.94
N VAL A 184 20.82 13.56 -13.17
CA VAL A 184 20.86 14.96 -13.63
C VAL A 184 21.79 15.13 -14.84
N VAL A 185 23.02 14.62 -14.77
CA VAL A 185 23.97 14.70 -15.89
C VAL A 185 23.44 13.98 -17.12
N THR A 186 22.78 12.83 -16.95
CA THR A 186 22.17 12.08 -18.06
C THR A 186 21.03 12.86 -18.72
N MET A 187 20.14 13.49 -17.94
CA MET A 187 19.07 14.33 -18.46
C MET A 187 19.62 15.52 -19.26
N LEU A 188 20.64 16.20 -18.74
CA LEU A 188 21.32 17.30 -19.43
C LEU A 188 22.00 16.83 -20.72
N TYR A 189 22.72 15.71 -20.68
CA TYR A 189 23.36 15.13 -21.86
C TYR A 189 22.35 14.79 -22.98
N ARG A 190 21.20 14.20 -22.63
CA ARG A 190 20.11 13.90 -23.58
C ARG A 190 19.58 15.16 -24.27
N ILE A 191 19.42 16.25 -23.50
CA ILE A 191 18.99 17.55 -24.03
C ILE A 191 20.05 18.10 -25.00
N VAL A 192 21.32 18.16 -24.58
CA VAL A 192 22.41 18.67 -25.43
C VAL A 192 22.52 17.87 -26.72
N LYS A 193 22.47 16.54 -26.66
CA LYS A 193 22.55 15.66 -27.83
C LYS A 193 21.44 15.95 -28.85
N LYS A 194 20.22 16.21 -28.38
CA LYS A 194 19.08 16.58 -29.24
C LYS A 194 19.24 17.94 -29.89
N ILE A 195 19.71 18.94 -29.14
CA ILE A 195 19.82 20.32 -29.65
C ILE A 195 20.97 20.45 -30.65
N THR A 196 22.06 19.73 -30.42
CA THR A 196 23.33 19.97 -31.12
C THR A 196 23.64 18.98 -32.24
N ASN A 197 22.81 17.93 -32.45
CA ASN A 197 23.15 16.80 -33.33
C ASN A 197 24.54 16.21 -33.06
N PHE A 198 25.04 16.32 -31.82
CA PHE A 198 26.33 15.76 -31.42
C PHE A 198 26.32 14.24 -31.68
N LYS A 199 27.14 13.82 -32.64
CA LYS A 199 27.39 12.40 -32.95
C LYS A 199 28.20 11.75 -31.83
#